data_AF-A0A4Q3D8X7-F1
#
_entry.id   AF-A0A4Q3D8X7-F1
#
_cell.length_a   1.000
_cell.length_b   1.000
_cell.length_c   1.000
_cell.angle_alpha   90.00
_cell.angle_beta   90.00
_cell.angle_gamma   90.00
#
_symmetry.space_group_name_H-M   'P 1'
#
loop_
_entity.id
_entity.type
_entity.pdbx_description
1 polymer ?
#
loop_
_entity_poly.entity_id
_entity_poly.type
_entity_poly.pdbx_seq_one_letter_code
_entity_poly.pdbx_strand_id
1 'polypeptide(L)'
;MIETLRARARILMWLVTVPFALLLLAAAILLFAPIWTGRFSGPALIFNLPMYIYVWAIWMVRQALRSIASGAVFGQVVPRLLLRVGAALFAGGLINVFGVTLLTRLIYERGAYAVFDGAAITLGVIGATLVLVAQLLAQ
;
A
#
# COMPACT_ATOMS: atom_id res chain seq x y z
N MET A 1 -7.24 14.90 -30.95
CA MET A 1 -7.60 15.10 -29.53
C MET A 1 -7.86 13.79 -28.77
N ILE A 2 -8.44 12.76 -29.41
CA ILE A 2 -8.73 11.46 -28.76
C ILE A 2 -7.46 10.60 -28.54
N GLU A 3 -6.46 10.70 -29.43
CA GLU A 3 -5.20 9.95 -29.27
C GLU A 3 -4.31 10.44 -28.11
N THR A 4 -4.29 11.75 -27.84
CA THR A 4 -3.53 12.33 -26.72
C THR A 4 -4.10 11.93 -25.35
N LEU A 5 -5.41 11.69 -25.26
CA LEU A 5 -6.08 11.15 -24.07
C LEU A 5 -5.71 9.68 -23.82
N ARG A 6 -5.71 8.84 -24.86
CA ARG A 6 -5.32 7.42 -24.76
C ARG A 6 -3.84 7.25 -24.39
N ALA A 7 -2.96 8.08 -24.95
CA ALA A 7 -1.54 8.08 -24.61
C ALA A 7 -1.31 8.45 -23.13
N ARG A 8 -1.99 9.50 -22.62
CA ARG A 8 -1.92 9.90 -21.21
C ARG A 8 -2.45 8.83 -20.25
N ALA A 9 -3.56 8.18 -20.60
CA ALA A 9 -4.11 7.08 -19.81
C ALA A 9 -3.17 5.87 -19.74
N ARG A 10 -2.47 5.56 -20.85
CA ARG A 10 -1.48 4.48 -20.90
C ARG A 10 -0.26 4.82 -20.04
N ILE A 11 0.25 6.04 -20.11
CA ILE A 11 1.37 6.50 -19.26
C ILE A 11 1.00 6.39 -17.78
N LEU A 12 -0.20 6.85 -17.39
CA LEU A 12 -0.69 6.73 -16.01
C LEU A 12 -0.80 5.26 -15.56
N MET A 13 -1.25 4.35 -16.42
CA MET A 13 -1.27 2.92 -16.10
C MET A 13 0.14 2.34 -15.90
N TRP A 14 1.12 2.69 -16.75
CA TRP A 14 2.50 2.23 -16.59
C TRP A 14 3.14 2.76 -15.31
N LEU A 15 2.85 4.02 -14.95
CA LEU A 15 3.35 4.66 -13.74
C LEU A 15 2.91 3.93 -12.47
N VAL A 16 1.74 3.28 -12.46
CA VAL A 16 1.27 2.46 -11.34
C VAL A 16 1.72 1.00 -11.46
N THR A 17 1.72 0.45 -12.68
CA THR A 17 1.95 -0.99 -12.90
C THR A 17 3.41 -1.38 -12.73
N VAL A 18 4.36 -0.52 -13.13
CA VAL A 18 5.79 -0.83 -13.00
C VAL A 18 6.23 -0.88 -11.53
N PRO A 19 5.96 0.15 -10.69
CA PRO A 19 6.28 0.06 -9.28
C PRO A 19 5.57 -1.10 -8.60
N PHE A 20 4.29 -1.34 -8.93
CA PHE A 20 3.57 -2.50 -8.42
C PHE A 20 4.28 -3.82 -8.73
N ALA A 21 4.65 -4.04 -9.99
CA ALA A 21 5.31 -5.27 -10.42
C ALA A 21 6.67 -5.46 -9.76
N LEU A 22 7.46 -4.38 -9.67
CA LEU A 22 8.77 -4.40 -9.00
C LEU A 22 8.64 -4.70 -7.51
N LEU A 23 7.71 -4.04 -6.82
CA LEU A 23 7.47 -4.27 -5.40
C LEU A 23 6.88 -5.66 -5.12
N LEU A 24 6.02 -6.16 -6.01
CA LEU A 24 5.48 -7.51 -5.91
C LEU A 24 6.59 -8.56 -6.10
N LEU A 25 7.50 -8.34 -7.06
CA LEU A 25 8.65 -9.20 -7.28
C LEU A 25 9.59 -9.17 -6.07
N ALA A 26 9.87 -7.98 -5.52
CA ALA A 26 10.66 -7.85 -4.29
C ALA A 26 9.99 -8.57 -3.09
N ALA A 27 8.68 -8.41 -2.91
CA ALA A 27 7.90 -9.12 -1.90
C ALA A 27 7.96 -10.64 -2.08
N ALA A 28 7.83 -11.13 -3.31
CA ALA A 28 7.96 -12.55 -3.61
C ALA A 28 9.37 -13.05 -3.28
N ILE A 29 10.42 -12.34 -3.70
CA ILE A 29 11.79 -12.70 -3.38
C ILE A 29 11.99 -12.78 -1.87
N LEU A 30 11.50 -11.81 -1.09
CA LEU A 30 11.64 -11.80 0.36
C LEU A 30 10.89 -12.96 1.05
N LEU A 31 9.72 -13.34 0.53
CA LEU A 31 8.95 -14.47 1.06
C LEU A 31 9.53 -15.83 0.67
N PHE A 32 10.07 -15.96 -0.55
CA PHE A 32 10.57 -17.24 -1.06
C PHE A 32 12.05 -17.46 -0.77
N ALA A 33 12.89 -16.43 -0.65
CA ALA A 33 14.33 -16.56 -0.40
C ALA A 33 14.68 -17.46 0.80
N PRO A 34 13.95 -17.45 1.93
CA PRO A 34 14.18 -18.37 3.04
C PRO A 34 14.05 -19.85 2.66
N ILE A 35 13.15 -20.19 1.73
CA ILE A 35 12.90 -21.57 1.28
C ILE A 35 14.09 -22.08 0.47
N TRP A 36 14.67 -21.23 -0.38
CA TRP A 36 15.82 -21.60 -1.22
C TRP A 36 17.14 -21.60 -0.46
N THR A 37 17.29 -20.71 0.51
CA THR A 37 18.55 -20.55 1.28
C THR A 37 18.58 -21.36 2.58
N GLY A 38 17.44 -21.92 3.00
CA GLY A 38 17.30 -22.62 4.29
C GLY A 38 17.44 -21.71 5.52
N ARG A 39 17.53 -20.38 5.34
CA ARG A 39 17.70 -19.40 6.42
C ARG A 39 16.41 -18.62 6.61
N PHE A 40 15.63 -18.99 7.63
CA PHE A 40 14.45 -18.24 8.01
C PHE A 40 14.80 -17.10 8.96
N SER A 41 14.75 -15.86 8.48
CA SER A 41 14.92 -14.66 9.30
C SER A 41 13.57 -14.07 9.69
N GLY A 42 13.02 -14.54 10.82
CA GLY A 42 11.80 -13.97 11.44
C GLY A 42 11.80 -12.43 11.53
N PRO A 43 12.92 -11.76 11.87
CA PRO A 43 12.97 -10.29 11.89
C PRO A 43 12.69 -9.67 10.51
N ALA A 44 13.18 -10.27 9.43
CA ALA A 44 13.00 -9.72 8.09
C ALA A 44 11.52 -9.68 7.68
N LEU A 45 10.72 -10.67 8.09
CA LEU A 45 9.28 -10.65 7.83
C LEU A 45 8.59 -9.48 8.56
N ILE A 46 8.97 -9.23 9.81
CA ILE A 46 8.39 -8.17 10.65
C ILE A 46 8.75 -6.79 10.07
N PHE A 47 10.01 -6.56 9.73
CA PHE A 47 10.46 -5.28 9.17
C PHE A 47 9.84 -4.96 7.80
N ASN A 48 9.52 -5.99 7.01
CA ASN A 48 8.90 -5.81 5.70
C ASN A 48 7.35 -5.80 5.76
N LEU A 49 6.74 -5.94 6.94
CA LEU A 49 5.28 -5.98 7.08
C LEU A 49 4.57 -4.77 6.43
N PRO A 50 5.03 -3.51 6.63
CA PRO A 50 4.41 -2.35 5.99
C PRO A 50 4.46 -2.40 4.45
N MET A 51 5.53 -2.97 3.88
CA MET A 51 5.71 -3.06 2.43
C MET A 51 4.56 -3.84 1.78
N TYR A 52 4.15 -4.97 2.36
CA TYR A 52 3.05 -5.79 1.81
C TYR A 52 1.72 -5.04 1.81
N ILE A 53 1.48 -4.21 2.85
CA ILE A 53 0.27 -3.38 2.95
C ILE A 53 0.27 -2.31 1.87
N TYR A 54 1.42 -1.68 1.61
CA TYR A 54 1.55 -0.68 0.54
C TYR A 54 1.37 -1.29 -0.85
N VAL A 55 1.91 -2.50 -1.09
CA VAL A 55 1.67 -3.23 -2.35
C VAL A 55 0.19 -3.51 -2.55
N TRP A 56 -0.52 -3.89 -1.49
CA TRP A 56 -1.96 -4.09 -1.52
C TRP A 56 -2.73 -2.79 -1.82
N ALA A 57 -2.30 -1.65 -1.27
CA ALA A 57 -2.87 -0.35 -1.61
C ALA A 57 -2.73 -0.03 -3.11
N ILE A 58 -1.55 -0.25 -3.69
CA ILE A 58 -1.29 -0.03 -5.12
C ILE A 58 -2.15 -0.96 -5.98
N TRP A 59 -2.33 -2.21 -5.55
CA TRP A 59 -3.23 -3.14 -6.22
C TRP A 59 -4.68 -2.65 -6.27
N MET A 60 -5.18 -2.08 -5.17
CA MET A 60 -6.53 -1.50 -5.13
C MET A 60 -6.69 -0.33 -6.10
N VAL A 61 -5.67 0.53 -6.23
CA VAL A 61 -5.65 1.60 -7.25
C VAL A 61 -5.76 1.02 -8.65
N ARG A 62 -4.95 -0.01 -8.96
CA ARG A 62 -4.99 -0.67 -10.27
C ARG A 62 -6.37 -1.28 -10.56
N GLN A 63 -7.00 -1.92 -9.59
CA GLN A 63 -8.34 -2.49 -9.75
C GLN A 63 -9.39 -1.42 -10.03
N ALA A 64 -9.36 -0.30 -9.31
CA ALA A 64 -10.30 0.79 -9.54
C ALA A 64 -10.11 1.45 -10.91
N LEU A 65 -8.87 1.68 -11.34
CA LEU A 65 -8.57 2.19 -12.68
C LEU A 65 -9.08 1.24 -13.78
N ARG A 66 -8.93 -0.07 -13.57
CA ARG A 66 -9.48 -1.09 -14.48
C ARG A 66 -11.01 -1.05 -14.53
N SER A 67 -11.66 -0.88 -13.38
CA SER A 67 -13.12 -0.75 -13.28
C SER A 67 -13.65 0.47 -14.03
N ILE A 68 -12.99 1.62 -13.86
CA ILE A 68 -13.32 2.86 -14.59
C ILE A 68 -13.12 2.65 -16.10
N ALA A 69 -12.03 1.99 -16.52
CA ALA A 69 -11.79 1.67 -17.93
C ALA A 69 -12.83 0.71 -18.53
N SER A 70 -13.46 -0.14 -17.71
CA SER A 70 -14.58 -1.02 -18.13
C SER A 70 -15.95 -0.34 -18.17
N GLY A 71 -16.02 0.97 -17.91
CA GLY A 71 -17.28 1.74 -17.99
C GLY A 71 -18.02 1.88 -16.67
N ALA A 72 -17.40 1.57 -15.53
CA ALA A 72 -18.01 1.80 -14.22
C ALA A 72 -18.18 3.30 -13.92
N VAL A 73 -19.27 3.65 -13.23
CA VAL A 73 -19.59 5.04 -12.88
C VAL A 73 -18.57 5.59 -11.90
N PHE A 74 -17.88 6.68 -12.30
CA PHE A 74 -16.80 7.30 -11.52
C PHE A 74 -17.22 7.63 -10.08
N GLY A 75 -18.42 8.19 -9.90
CA GLY A 75 -18.98 8.54 -8.59
C GLY A 75 -19.16 7.36 -7.63
N GLN A 76 -19.26 6.12 -8.13
CA GLN A 76 -19.34 4.93 -7.28
C GLN A 76 -17.98 4.30 -7.01
N VAL A 77 -17.05 4.40 -7.96
CA VAL A 77 -15.73 3.77 -7.85
C VAL A 77 -14.78 4.59 -6.99
N VAL A 78 -14.79 5.92 -7.12
CA VAL A 78 -13.82 6.80 -6.46
C VAL A 78 -13.95 6.80 -4.94
N PRO A 79 -15.15 6.94 -4.34
CA PRO A 79 -15.27 6.88 -2.88
C PRO A 79 -14.77 5.54 -2.32
N ARG A 80 -15.13 4.43 -2.96
CA ARG A 80 -14.67 3.09 -2.56
C ARG A 80 -13.16 2.92 -2.69
N LEU A 81 -12.57 3.46 -3.76
CA LEU A 81 -11.12 3.46 -3.96
C LEU A 81 -10.41 4.25 -2.85
N LEU A 82 -10.84 5.50 -2.63
CA LEU A 82 -10.26 6.39 -1.63
C LEU A 82 -10.34 5.79 -0.23
N LEU A 83 -11.46 5.15 0.12
CA LEU A 83 -11.61 4.46 1.40
C LEU A 83 -10.62 3.32 1.55
N ARG A 84 -10.50 2.44 0.55
CA ARG A 84 -9.62 1.27 0.60
C ARG A 84 -8.15 1.66 0.64
N VAL A 85 -7.74 2.60 -0.23
CA VAL A 85 -6.36 3.09 -0.28
C VAL A 85 -6.03 3.87 0.97
N GLY A 86 -6.91 4.78 1.40
CA GLY A 86 -6.74 5.55 2.62
C GLY A 86 -6.58 4.65 3.85
N ALA A 87 -7.44 3.64 4.00
CA ALA A 87 -7.34 2.67 5.09
C ALA A 87 -6.03 1.86 5.03
N ALA A 88 -5.60 1.44 3.84
CA ALA A 88 -4.34 0.72 3.67
C ALA A 88 -3.13 1.59 4.02
N LEU A 89 -3.09 2.85 3.57
CA LEU A 89 -1.99 3.77 3.88
C LEU A 89 -1.96 4.13 5.38
N PHE A 90 -3.13 4.36 5.98
CA PHE A 90 -3.25 4.60 7.42
C PHE A 90 -2.77 3.41 8.24
N ALA A 91 -3.25 2.21 7.92
CA ALA A 91 -2.84 0.98 8.59
C ALA A 91 -1.35 0.70 8.39
N GLY A 92 -0.82 0.88 7.17
CA GLY A 92 0.60 0.68 6.88
C GLY A 92 1.49 1.67 7.63
N GLY A 93 1.08 2.94 7.73
CA GLY A 93 1.76 3.97 8.52
C GLY A 93 1.77 3.63 10.02
N LEU A 94 0.62 3.24 10.59
CA LEU A 94 0.53 2.81 11.99
C LEU A 94 1.38 1.56 12.26
N ILE A 95 1.38 0.61 11.34
CA ILE A 95 2.17 -0.62 11.46
C ILE A 95 3.66 -0.30 11.36
N ASN A 96 4.07 0.64 10.52
CA ASN A 96 5.47 1.07 10.47
C ASN A 96 5.90 1.74 11.79
N VAL A 97 5.12 2.72 12.27
CA VAL A 97 5.47 3.50 13.47
C VAL A 97 5.40 2.65 14.74
N PHE A 98 4.33 1.87 14.91
CA PHE A 98 4.04 1.13 16.15
C PHE A 98 4.07 -0.39 15.95
N GLY A 99 3.53 -0.89 14.85
CA GLY A 99 3.37 -2.34 14.65
C GLY A 99 4.68 -3.11 14.62
N VAL A 100 5.66 -2.67 13.83
CA VAL A 100 6.97 -3.31 13.67
C VAL A 100 7.72 -3.33 15.01
N THR A 101 7.73 -2.22 15.72
CA THR A 101 8.42 -2.07 17.01
C THR A 101 7.76 -2.90 18.12
N LEU A 102 6.43 -2.86 18.22
CA LEU A 102 5.66 -3.67 19.17
C LEU A 102 5.78 -5.17 18.88
N LEU A 103 5.72 -5.60 17.62
CA LEU A 103 5.90 -7.00 17.23
C LEU A 103 7.32 -7.48 17.53
N THR A 104 8.34 -6.66 17.23
CA THR A 104 9.73 -6.97 17.56
C THR A 104 9.88 -7.12 19.07
N ARG A 105 9.27 -6.23 19.86
CA ARG A 105 9.30 -6.31 21.32
C ARG A 105 8.58 -7.54 21.86
N LEU A 106 7.42 -7.88 21.31
CA LEU A 106 6.64 -9.05 21.73
C LEU A 106 7.41 -10.36 21.50
N ILE A 107 8.18 -10.44 20.40
CA ILE A 107 8.87 -11.67 19.99
C ILE A 107 10.28 -11.76 20.58
N TYR A 108 11.00 -10.64 20.70
CA TYR A 108 12.41 -10.61 21.08
C TYR A 108 12.66 -9.97 22.46
N GLU A 109 11.60 -9.58 23.18
CA GLU A 109 11.64 -8.90 24.49
C GLU A 109 12.51 -7.63 24.53
N ARG A 110 12.81 -7.07 23.34
CA ARG A 110 13.67 -5.91 23.13
C ARG A 110 13.11 -5.04 22.02
N GLY A 111 13.19 -3.73 22.17
CA GLY A 111 12.74 -2.77 21.15
C GLY A 111 12.04 -1.54 21.73
N ALA A 112 11.99 -0.48 20.93
CA ALA A 112 11.28 0.75 21.26
C ALA A 112 9.74 0.56 21.21
N TYR A 113 8.98 1.52 21.73
CA TYR A 113 7.51 1.52 21.60
C TYR A 113 7.03 2.10 20.27
N ALA A 114 7.82 2.97 19.66
CA ALA A 114 7.51 3.61 18.39
C ALA A 114 8.80 3.99 17.65
N VAL A 115 8.73 4.01 16.32
CA VAL A 115 9.74 4.62 15.45
C VAL A 115 9.10 5.82 14.77
N PHE A 116 9.63 7.01 15.05
CA PHE A 116 9.13 8.26 14.48
C PHE A 116 9.74 8.52 13.11
N ASP A 117 9.33 7.71 12.13
CA ASP A 117 9.62 7.95 10.72
C ASP A 117 8.65 8.99 10.16
N GLY A 118 9.18 10.15 9.78
CA GLY A 118 8.40 11.24 9.20
C GLY A 118 7.60 10.80 7.96
N ALA A 119 8.17 9.95 7.11
CA ALA A 119 7.50 9.47 5.90
C ALA A 119 6.29 8.60 6.25
N ALA A 120 6.44 7.67 7.20
CA ALA A 120 5.36 6.80 7.67
C ALA A 120 4.23 7.58 8.34
N ILE A 121 4.57 8.58 9.16
CA ILE A 121 3.60 9.45 9.82
C ILE A 121 2.81 10.26 8.78
N THR A 122 3.51 10.91 7.83
CA THR A 122 2.86 11.67 6.76
C THR A 122 1.94 10.79 5.92
N LEU A 123 2.39 9.60 5.55
CA LEU A 123 1.59 8.65 4.78
C LEU A 123 0.34 8.20 5.56
N GLY A 124 0.48 7.99 6.87
CA GLY A 124 -0.64 7.68 7.76
C GLY A 124 -1.68 8.80 7.78
N VAL A 125 -1.25 10.05 7.98
CA VAL A 125 -2.13 11.22 7.98
C VAL A 125 -2.83 11.43 6.64
N ILE A 126 -2.11 11.26 5.53
CA ILE A 126 -2.70 11.30 4.18
C ILE A 126 -3.74 10.18 4.04
N GLY A 127 -3.42 8.96 4.49
CA GLY A 127 -4.33 7.83 4.48
C GLY A 127 -5.63 8.12 5.23
N ALA A 128 -5.54 8.65 6.45
CA ALA A 128 -6.71 9.05 7.25
C ALA A 128 -7.54 10.13 6.54
N THR A 129 -6.88 11.13 5.97
CA THR A 129 -7.55 12.19 5.20
C THR A 129 -8.32 11.62 4.00
N LEU A 130 -7.74 10.66 3.27
CA LEU A 130 -8.41 10.01 2.15
C LEU A 130 -9.65 9.23 2.58
N VAL A 131 -9.62 8.58 3.75
CA VAL A 131 -10.80 7.90 4.32
C VAL A 131 -11.90 8.91 4.64
N LEU A 132 -11.57 10.06 5.23
CA LEU A 132 -12.54 11.10 5.52
C LEU A 132 -13.17 11.66 4.24
N VAL A 133 -12.35 11.98 3.23
CA VAL A 133 -12.83 12.43 1.92
C VAL A 133 -13.72 11.39 1.26
N ALA A 134 -13.38 10.10 1.36
CA ALA A 134 -14.20 9.03 0.83
C ALA A 134 -15.60 8.97 1.44
N GLN A 135 -15.69 9.18 2.76
CA GLN A 135 -16.98 9.20 3.46
C GLN A 135 -17.82 10.40 3.05
N LEU A 136 -17.20 11.58 2.92
CA LEU A 136 -17.88 12.80 2.45
C LEU A 136 -18.41 12.66 1.02
N LEU A 137 -17.65 11.99 0.14
CA LEU A 137 -18.08 11.74 -1.25
C LEU A 137 -19.13 10.62 -1.39
N ALA A 138 -19.33 9.82 -0.34
CA ALA A 138 -20.32 8.75 -0.33
C ALA A 138 -21.70 9.19 0.21
N GLN A 139 -21.78 10.42 0.73
CA GLN A 139 -23.02 11.10 1.13
C GLN A 139 -23.68 11.74 -0.08
#